data_AF-A0A7I4YFY5-F1
#
_entry.id   AF-A0A7I4YFY5-F1
#
_cell.length_a   1.000
_cell.length_b   1.000
_cell.length_c   1.000
_cell.angle_alpha   90.00
_cell.angle_beta   90.00
_cell.angle_gamma   90.00
#
_symmetry.space_group_name_H-M   'P 1'
#
loop_
_entity.id
_entity.type
_entity.pdbx_description
1 polymer ?
#
loop_
_entity_poly.entity_id
_entity_poly.type
_entity_poly.pdbx_seq_one_letter_code
_entity_poly.pdbx_strand_id
1 'polypeptide(L)'
;MATRLAHNISAIYQRTRIQSVILLSDSEIALKWLTSYPNESKVGILVKNRVEEIRSIVIPVPVRFGYVKTTDNSADCATRGIDKNSFFDRMWWNGLDFIGKPSEKWPETCRPLVLPTNGDEQAN
;
A
#
# COMPACT_ATOMS: atom_id res chain seq x y z
N MET A 1 3.11 -7.82 -2.41
CA MET A 1 3.15 -8.48 -1.07
C MET A 1 2.13 -7.88 -0.11
N ALA A 2 2.15 -6.56 0.13
CA ALA A 2 1.23 -5.90 1.09
C ALA A 2 -0.27 -6.15 0.81
N THR A 3 -0.67 -6.16 -0.47
CA THR A 3 -2.06 -6.39 -0.88
C THR A 3 -2.53 -7.82 -0.62
N ARG A 4 -1.68 -8.82 -0.90
CA ARG A 4 -1.94 -10.23 -0.56
C ARG A 4 -2.01 -10.44 0.96
N LEU A 5 -1.18 -9.75 1.73
CA LEU A 5 -1.29 -9.76 3.19
C LEU A 5 -2.66 -9.23 3.63
N ALA A 6 -3.08 -8.07 3.11
CA ALA A 6 -4.37 -7.46 3.40
C ALA A 6 -5.57 -8.38 3.09
N HIS A 7 -5.49 -9.17 2.03
CA HIS A 7 -6.49 -10.18 1.68
C HIS A 7 -6.55 -11.34 2.70
N ASN A 8 -5.39 -11.79 3.20
CA ASN A 8 -5.29 -12.92 4.12
C ASN A 8 -5.64 -12.58 5.58
N ILE A 9 -5.88 -11.31 5.91
CA ILE A 9 -6.27 -10.91 7.26
C ILE A 9 -7.77 -11.21 7.56
N SER A 10 -8.46 -11.94 6.68
CA SER A 10 -9.89 -12.33 6.77
C SER A 10 -10.31 -12.82 8.17
N ALA A 11 -9.45 -13.60 8.84
CA ALA A 11 -9.70 -14.12 10.19
C ALA A 11 -9.74 -13.03 11.28
N ILE A 12 -8.99 -11.93 11.11
CA ILE A 12 -9.01 -10.80 12.06
C ILE A 12 -10.29 -9.98 11.88
N TYR A 13 -10.84 -9.87 10.66
CA TYR A 13 -12.11 -9.17 10.43
C TYR A 13 -13.27 -9.76 11.24
N GLN A 14 -13.23 -11.06 11.55
CA GLN A 14 -14.26 -11.71 12.37
C GLN A 14 -14.16 -11.36 13.85
N ARG A 15 -12.96 -10.98 14.33
CA ARG A 15 -12.68 -10.67 15.74
C ARG A 15 -12.61 -9.17 16.03
N THR A 16 -12.30 -8.37 15.00
CA THR A 16 -12.15 -6.93 15.09
C THR A 16 -12.84 -6.26 13.91
N ARG A 17 -13.69 -5.28 14.18
CA ARG A 17 -14.34 -4.50 13.14
C ARG A 17 -13.34 -3.55 12.49
N ILE A 18 -12.71 -4.01 11.41
CA ILE A 18 -11.87 -3.18 10.55
C ILE A 18 -12.80 -2.35 9.66
N GLN A 19 -12.59 -1.03 9.60
CA GLN A 19 -13.40 -0.12 8.78
C GLN A 19 -12.78 0.15 7.41
N SER A 20 -11.45 0.13 7.31
CA SER A 20 -10.69 0.35 6.08
C SER A 20 -9.26 -0.16 6.23
N VAL A 21 -8.58 -0.40 5.11
CA VAL A 21 -7.15 -0.71 5.04
C VAL A 21 -6.44 0.39 4.27
N ILE A 22 -5.27 0.82 4.78
CA ILE A 22 -4.39 1.75 4.07
C ILE A 22 -3.05 1.04 3.82
N LEU A 23 -2.61 1.01 2.57
CA LEU A 23 -1.35 0.42 2.14
C LEU A 23 -0.39 1.54 1.74
N LEU A 24 0.75 1.65 2.42
CA LEU A 24 1.77 2.66 2.15
C LEU A 24 2.91 2.06 1.31
N SER A 25 3.40 2.83 0.34
CA SER A 25 4.52 2.47 -0.53
C SER A 25 5.39 3.70 -0.78
N ASP A 26 6.71 3.53 -0.77
CA ASP A 26 7.66 4.58 -1.15
C ASP A 26 7.96 4.63 -2.65
N SER A 27 7.49 3.63 -3.41
CA SER A 27 7.58 3.64 -4.86
C SER A 27 6.48 4.51 -5.49
N GLU A 28 6.80 5.77 -5.78
CA GLU A 28 5.90 6.69 -6.49
C GLU A 28 5.50 6.16 -7.87
N ILE A 29 6.42 5.50 -8.58
CA ILE A 29 6.13 4.92 -9.89
C ILE A 29 5.10 3.78 -9.80
N ALA A 30 5.18 2.92 -8.78
CA ALA A 30 4.19 1.87 -8.56
C ALA A 30 2.82 2.47 -8.22
N LEU A 31 2.77 3.47 -7.35
CA LEU A 31 1.54 4.21 -7.04
C LEU A 31 0.96 4.91 -8.27
N LYS A 32 1.82 5.44 -9.15
CA LYS A 32 1.39 6.04 -10.41
C LYS A 32 0.77 5.01 -11.32
N TRP A 33 1.33 3.82 -11.45
CA TRP A 33 0.73 2.75 -12.25
C TRP A 33 -0.60 2.26 -11.69
N LEU A 34 -0.74 2.17 -10.37
CA LEU A 34 -2.02 1.82 -9.74
C LEU A 34 -3.13 2.83 -10.04
N THR A 35 -2.77 4.12 -10.06
CA THR A 35 -3.71 5.21 -10.34
C THR A 35 -3.95 5.44 -11.83
N SER A 36 -2.96 5.25 -12.70
CA SER A 36 -3.11 5.51 -14.14
C SER A 36 -3.51 4.30 -14.97
N TYR A 37 -3.48 3.09 -14.38
CA TYR A 37 -3.81 1.81 -15.02
C TYR A 37 -3.23 1.67 -16.44
N PRO A 38 -1.89 1.73 -16.58
CA PRO A 38 -1.25 1.80 -17.88
C PRO A 38 -1.43 0.49 -18.67
N ASN A 39 -1.53 0.62 -19.99
CA ASN A 39 -1.56 -0.52 -20.90
C ASN A 39 -0.18 -1.22 -21.02
N GLU A 40 -0.20 -2.44 -21.56
CA GLU A 40 0.99 -3.28 -21.71
C GLU A 40 2.11 -2.60 -22.52
N SER A 41 1.78 -1.85 -23.58
CA SER A 41 2.79 -1.20 -24.42
C SER A 41 3.60 -0.14 -23.69
N LYS A 42 3.08 0.45 -22.60
CA LYS A 42 3.79 1.46 -21.79
C LYS A 42 4.67 0.87 -20.69
N VAL A 43 4.24 -0.24 -20.08
CA VAL A 43 4.90 -0.76 -18.84
C VAL A 43 5.35 -2.21 -18.95
N GLY A 44 5.04 -2.89 -20.05
CA GLY A 44 5.28 -4.31 -20.25
C GLY A 44 4.25 -5.20 -19.53
N ILE A 45 4.16 -6.45 -20.00
CA ILE A 45 3.17 -7.43 -19.53
C ILE A 45 3.28 -7.73 -18.03
N LEU A 46 4.51 -7.76 -17.49
CA LEU A 46 4.73 -8.08 -16.08
C LEU A 46 4.15 -7.02 -15.15
N VAL A 47 4.38 -5.73 -15.43
CA VAL A 47 3.87 -4.64 -14.61
C VAL A 47 2.35 -4.56 -14.74
N LYS A 48 1.83 -4.65 -15.96
CA LYS A 48 0.39 -4.66 -16.25
C LYS A 48 -0.32 -5.77 -15.45
N ASN A 49 0.18 -7.00 -15.51
CA ASN A 49 -0.37 -8.13 -14.75
C ASN A 49 -0.32 -7.91 -13.23
N ARG A 50 0.73 -7.26 -12.70
CA ARG A 50 0.82 -6.97 -11.26
C ARG A 50 -0.13 -5.87 -10.83
N VAL A 51 -0.33 -4.84 -11.65
CA VAL A 51 -1.32 -3.78 -11.39
C VAL A 51 -2.72 -4.37 -11.40
N GLU A 52 -3.04 -5.23 -12.38
CA GLU A 52 -4.30 -5.97 -12.45
C GLU A 52 -4.52 -6.83 -11.21
N GLU A 53 -3.52 -7.60 -10.81
CA GLU A 53 -3.58 -8.43 -9.61
C GLU A 53 -3.81 -7.60 -8.33
N ILE A 54 -3.12 -6.46 -8.20
CA ILE A 54 -3.29 -5.59 -7.03
C ILE A 54 -4.71 -5.02 -6.98
N ARG A 55 -5.25 -4.60 -8.12
CA ARG A 55 -6.59 -4.01 -8.21
C ARG A 55 -7.71 -5.04 -8.10
N SER A 56 -7.44 -6.31 -8.44
CA SER A 56 -8.42 -7.40 -8.34
C SER A 56 -8.54 -7.99 -6.93
N ILE A 57 -7.66 -7.61 -6.01
CA ILE A 57 -7.73 -8.08 -4.62
C ILE A 57 -9.00 -7.52 -3.96
N VAL A 58 -9.99 -8.40 -3.81
CA VAL A 58 -11.24 -8.13 -3.12
C VAL A 58 -11.00 -8.26 -1.61
N ILE A 59 -11.28 -7.17 -0.88
CA ILE A 59 -11.25 -7.12 0.58
C ILE A 59 -12.63 -6.61 1.04
N PRO A 60 -13.21 -7.14 2.13
CA PRO A 60 -14.54 -6.73 2.60
C PRO A 60 -14.62 -5.27 3.10
N VAL A 61 -13.53 -4.50 3.02
CA VAL A 61 -13.45 -3.10 3.44
C VAL A 61 -12.74 -2.27 2.38
N PRO A 62 -12.96 -0.94 2.35
CA PRO A 62 -12.24 -0.04 1.46
C PRO A 62 -10.72 -0.15 1.65
N VAL A 63 -10.00 -0.33 0.55
CA VAL A 63 -8.54 -0.33 0.50
C VAL A 63 -8.08 0.97 -0.15
N ARG A 64 -7.18 1.68 0.53
CA ARG A 64 -6.56 2.90 0.01
C ARG A 64 -5.05 2.70 -0.10
N PHE A 65 -4.43 3.41 -1.03
CA PHE A 65 -2.99 3.38 -1.24
C PHE A 65 -2.42 4.74 -0.93
N GLY A 66 -1.29 4.84 -0.25
CA GLY A 66 -0.65 6.12 0.07
C GLY A 66 0.85 6.05 -0.15
N TYR A 67 1.46 7.22 -0.29
CA TYR A 67 2.91 7.31 -0.33
C TYR A 67 3.50 7.33 1.08
N VAL A 68 4.73 6.88 1.24
CA VAL A 68 5.55 7.11 2.44
C VAL A 68 6.97 7.37 1.98
N LYS A 69 7.72 8.23 2.68
CA LYS A 69 9.12 8.45 2.31
C LYS A 69 9.92 7.16 2.48
N THR A 70 10.92 6.92 1.64
CA THR A 70 11.81 5.75 1.78
C THR A 70 12.47 5.66 3.17
N THR A 71 12.81 6.80 3.78
CA THR A 71 13.35 6.86 5.16
C THR A 71 12.37 6.38 6.22
N ASP A 72 11.08 6.42 5.90
CA ASP A 72 9.95 6.14 6.79
C ASP A 72 9.28 4.80 6.39
N ASN A 73 9.75 4.13 5.34
CA ASN A 73 9.21 2.85 4.90
C ASN A 73 9.73 1.73 5.80
N SER A 74 8.91 1.28 6.76
CA SER A 74 9.31 0.19 7.63
C SER A 74 9.61 -1.11 6.87
N ALA A 75 9.01 -1.34 5.70
CA ALA A 75 9.28 -2.52 4.88
C ALA A 75 10.74 -2.65 4.43
N ASP A 76 11.46 -1.52 4.29
CA ASP A 76 12.88 -1.52 3.96
C ASP A 76 13.74 -2.16 5.06
N CYS A 77 13.27 -2.10 6.32
CA CYS A 77 13.98 -2.74 7.42
C CYS A 77 14.01 -4.27 7.27
N ALA A 78 12.97 -4.86 6.70
CA ALA A 78 12.88 -6.29 6.49
C ALA A 78 13.61 -6.76 5.22
N THR A 79 13.71 -5.91 4.19
CA THR A 79 14.24 -6.32 2.88
C THR A 79 15.73 -6.05 2.70
N ARG A 80 16.31 -5.05 3.39
CA ARG A 80 17.72 -4.64 3.21
C ARG A 80 18.74 -5.44 4.03
N GLY A 81 18.30 -6.40 4.85
CA GLY A 81 19.20 -7.23 5.66
C GLY A 81 19.93 -6.42 6.72
N ILE A 82 19.19 -5.95 7.73
CA ILE A 82 19.74 -5.18 8.85
C ILE A 82 20.33 -6.14 9.90
N ASP A 83 21.38 -5.69 10.59
CA ASP A 83 21.91 -6.42 11.75
C ASP A 83 20.83 -6.63 12.83
N LYS A 84 20.92 -7.77 13.54
CA LYS A 84 19.93 -8.21 14.51
C LYS A 84 19.72 -7.21 15.66
N ASN A 85 20.77 -6.55 16.12
CA ASN A 85 20.70 -5.64 17.28
C ASN A 85 20.05 -4.31 16.87
N SER A 86 20.41 -3.77 15.71
CA SER A 86 19.81 -2.58 15.14
C SER A 86 18.35 -2.78 14.69
N PHE A 87 17.88 -4.03 14.54
CA PHE A 87 16.50 -4.31 14.12
C PHE A 87 15.47 -4.10 15.23
N PHE A 88 15.84 -4.30 16.51
CA PHE A 88 14.91 -4.17 17.63
C PHE A 88 14.50 -2.72 17.92
N ASP A 89 15.39 -1.76 17.66
CA ASP A 89 15.14 -0.33 17.94
C ASP A 89 14.53 0.44 16.74
N ARG A 90 14.06 -0.27 15.70
CA ARG A 90 13.57 0.36 14.46
C ARG A 90 12.05 0.47 14.40
N MET A 91 11.61 1.37 13.53
CA MET A 91 10.20 1.59 13.16
C MET A 91 9.45 0.33 12.65
N TRP A 92 10.14 -0.79 12.40
CA TRP A 92 9.49 -2.05 12.05
C TRP A 92 8.49 -2.52 13.10
N TRP A 93 8.85 -2.42 14.38
CA TRP A 93 8.02 -2.94 15.47
C TRP A 93 6.95 -1.95 15.94
N ASN A 94 7.30 -0.67 15.98
CA ASN A 94 6.44 0.39 16.52
C ASN A 94 5.60 1.08 15.43
N GLY A 95 5.95 0.90 14.15
CA GLY A 95 5.38 1.67 13.05
C GLY A 95 5.85 3.13 13.07
N LEU A 96 5.26 3.94 12.20
CA LEU A 96 5.47 5.39 12.18
C LEU A 96 4.55 6.07 13.18
N ASP A 97 5.08 7.07 13.89
CA ASP A 97 4.35 7.82 14.93
C ASP A 97 3.00 8.39 14.49
N PHE A 98 2.85 8.70 13.19
CA PHE A 98 1.61 9.26 12.68
C PHE A 98 0.52 8.22 12.40
N ILE A 99 0.86 6.93 12.25
CA ILE A 99 -0.12 5.88 11.91
C ILE A 99 -1.11 5.66 13.07
N GLY A 100 -0.67 5.89 14.31
CA GLY A 100 -1.54 5.87 15.49
C GLY A 100 -2.44 7.12 15.62
N LYS A 101 -2.25 8.14 14.78
CA LYS A 101 -3.04 9.38 14.78
C LYS A 101 -4.15 9.30 13.72
N PRO A 102 -5.23 10.09 13.86
CA PRO A 102 -6.24 10.20 12.81
C PRO A 102 -5.63 10.57 11.46
N SER A 103 -6.19 10.05 10.35
CA SER A 103 -5.69 10.24 8.99
C SER A 103 -5.53 11.70 8.57
N GLU A 104 -6.29 12.60 9.19
CA GLU A 104 -6.26 14.04 8.93
C GLU A 104 -4.96 14.68 9.46
N LYS A 105 -4.31 14.04 10.42
CA LYS A 105 -3.03 14.47 11.01
C LYS A 105 -1.82 13.79 10.36
N TRP A 106 -2.04 12.99 9.32
CA TRP A 106 -0.93 12.35 8.62
C TRP A 106 -0.19 13.39 7.77
N PRO A 107 1.12 13.19 7.53
CA PRO A 107 1.87 14.05 6.62
C PRO A 107 1.17 14.14 5.26
N GLU A 108 1.24 15.30 4.60
CA GLU A 108 0.59 15.48 3.28
C GLU A 108 1.10 14.50 2.23
N THR A 109 2.38 14.15 2.33
CA THR A 109 2.99 13.13 1.49
C THR A 109 2.36 11.75 1.69
N CYS A 110 1.78 11.47 2.85
CA CYS A 110 1.17 10.17 3.17
C CYS A 110 -0.34 10.12 2.98
N ARG A 111 -0.92 11.08 2.25
CA ARG A 111 -2.36 11.09 2.00
C ARG A 111 -2.75 9.93 1.07
N PRO A 112 -3.83 9.19 1.41
CA PRO A 112 -4.28 8.11 0.55
C PRO A 112 -4.78 8.63 -0.81
N LEU A 113 -4.28 8.02 -1.86
CA LEU A 113 -4.67 8.20 -3.25
C LEU A 113 -6.06 7.64 -3.50
N VAL A 114 -6.80 8.29 -4.39
CA VAL A 114 -8.03 7.77 -4.96
C VAL A 114 -7.66 6.91 -6.15
N LEU A 115 -8.00 5.62 -6.10
CA LEU A 115 -7.88 4.77 -7.27
C LEU A 115 -9.08 5.00 -8.19
N PRO A 116 -8.88 5.06 -9.52
CA PRO A 116 -10.00 5.08 -10.46
C PRO A 116 -10.84 3.84 -10.29
N THR A 117 -12.15 4.00 -10.31
CA THR A 117 -13.08 2.87 -10.35
C THR A 117 -13.12 2.31 -11.77
N ASN A 118 -13.46 1.03 -11.95
CA ASN A 118 -13.49 0.39 -13.27
C ASN A 118 -14.46 1.09 -14.28
N GLY A 119 -15.27 2.07 -13.84
CA GLY A 119 -16.07 2.92 -14.72
C GLY A 119 -15.29 4.05 -15.42
N ASP A 120 -14.07 4.34 -14.99
CA ASP A 120 -13.21 5.40 -15.56
C ASP A 120 -12.36 4.89 -16.75
N GLU A 121 -12.54 3.62 -17.15
CA GLU A 121 -11.75 2.89 -18.16
C GLU A 121 -11.97 3.36 -19.61
N GLN A 122 -12.93 4.24 -19.90
CA GLN A 122 -13.30 4.59 -21.28
C GLN A 122 -12.78 5.95 -21.79
N ALA A 123 -11.93 6.66 -21.04
CA ALA A 123 -11.56 8.04 -21.39
C ALA A 123 -10.11 8.25 -21.86
N ASN A 124 -9.31 7.21 -22.14
CA ASN A 124 -7.93 7.38 -22.60
C ASN A 124 -7.47 6.34 -23.62
#